data_AF-A0A554RRG4-F1
#
_entry.id   AF-A0A554RRG4-F1
#
_cell.length_a   1.000
_cell.length_b   1.000
_cell.length_c   1.000
_cell.angle_alpha   90.00
_cell.angle_beta   90.00
_cell.angle_gamma   90.00
#
_symmetry.space_group_name_H-M   'P 1'
#
loop_
_entity.id
_entity.type
_entity.pdbx_description
1 polymer ?
#
loop_
_entity_poly.entity_id
_entity_poly.type
_entity_poly.pdbx_seq_one_letter_code
_entity_poly.pdbx_strand_id
1 'polypeptide(L)'
;MHRRPLALALPCFLLLGLSPAFANGSLQCDGRPYAVEIQFSLSTGQLTELIVANTASDAGETERFSLQQRFVDHRRQFMRARGTGLDRPQVAVALRVAGATGTLSYRGTQYELRCNWTALG
;
A
#
# COMPACT_ATOMS: atom_id res chain seq x y z
N MET A 1 32.13 20.64 52.88
CA MET A 1 30.81 21.17 52.44
C MET A 1 30.57 20.74 50.99
N HIS A 2 29.48 20.00 50.77
CA HIS A 2 29.19 19.24 49.54
C HIS A 2 28.81 20.14 48.34
N ARG A 3 29.42 19.88 47.17
CA ARG A 3 28.93 20.32 45.86
C ARG A 3 27.94 19.29 45.32
N ARG A 4 26.69 19.68 45.09
CA ARG A 4 25.72 18.91 44.30
C ARG A 4 25.70 19.45 42.87
N PRO A 5 25.94 18.65 41.82
CA PRO A 5 25.47 19.00 40.51
C PRO A 5 24.00 18.58 40.39
N LEU A 6 23.16 19.56 40.09
CA LEU A 6 21.76 19.41 39.75
C LEU A 6 21.69 18.79 38.35
N ALA A 7 21.53 17.47 38.25
CA ALA A 7 21.27 16.80 36.99
C ALA A 7 19.85 16.26 37.03
N LEU A 8 18.90 16.96 36.41
CA LEU A 8 17.59 16.44 36.00
C LEU A 8 16.82 17.51 35.21
N ALA A 9 17.11 17.60 33.92
CA ALA A 9 16.24 18.26 32.96
C ALA A 9 16.49 17.68 31.57
N LEU A 10 16.14 16.40 31.36
CA LEU A 10 15.97 15.84 30.02
C LEU A 10 15.10 14.57 30.08
N PRO A 11 13.77 14.70 29.99
CA PRO A 11 12.99 13.64 29.39
C PRO A 11 11.95 14.25 28.44
N CYS A 12 12.37 14.82 27.31
CA CYS A 12 11.39 15.27 26.30
C CYS A 12 11.86 15.12 24.85
N PHE A 13 13.02 14.49 24.59
CA PHE A 13 13.54 14.31 23.23
C PHE A 13 13.36 12.89 22.66
N LEU A 14 12.79 11.94 23.40
CA LEU A 14 12.69 10.54 22.98
C LEU A 14 11.45 10.20 22.12
N LEU A 15 10.55 11.15 21.85
CA LEU A 15 9.32 10.89 21.06
C LEU A 15 9.38 11.36 19.60
N LEU A 16 10.46 12.00 19.16
CA LEU A 16 10.60 12.54 17.79
C LEU A 16 11.15 11.52 16.77
N GLY A 17 11.39 10.27 17.18
CA GLY A 17 12.06 9.25 16.35
C GLY A 17 11.19 8.07 15.92
N LEU A 18 9.86 8.12 16.10
CA LEU A 18 9.00 7.03 15.66
C LEU A 18 8.90 7.04 14.13
N SER A 19 9.61 6.12 13.49
CA SER A 19 9.46 5.85 12.06
C SER A 19 7.99 5.58 11.73
N PRO A 20 7.46 6.12 10.62
CA PRO A 20 6.11 5.78 10.19
C PRO A 20 6.01 4.26 10.02
N ALA A 21 5.10 3.65 10.76
CA ALA A 21 4.82 2.24 10.66
C ALA A 21 3.89 2.00 9.47
N PHE A 22 4.18 0.95 8.70
CA PHE A 22 3.42 0.57 7.52
C PHE A 22 3.00 -0.90 7.62
N ALA A 23 1.89 -1.24 6.96
CA ALA A 23 1.44 -2.62 6.78
C ALA A 23 1.33 -2.93 5.30
N ASN A 24 1.69 -4.15 4.92
CA ASN A 24 1.70 -4.58 3.53
C ASN A 24 0.61 -5.61 3.30
N GLY A 25 0.04 -5.57 2.11
CA GLY A 25 -0.96 -6.53 1.69
C GLY A 25 -0.72 -7.01 0.27
N SER A 26 -1.02 -8.27 0.01
CA SER A 26 -0.95 -8.84 -1.32
C SER A 26 -2.26 -9.48 -1.73
N LEU A 27 -2.61 -9.28 -3.00
CA LEU A 27 -3.73 -9.93 -3.66
C LEU A 27 -3.21 -10.69 -4.88
N GLN A 28 -3.60 -11.95 -5.01
CA GLN A 28 -3.36 -12.72 -6.22
C GLN A 28 -4.55 -12.55 -7.16
N CYS A 29 -4.29 -12.22 -8.42
CA CYS A 29 -5.34 -12.06 -9.41
C CYS A 29 -5.50 -13.31 -10.29
N ASP A 30 -6.76 -13.67 -10.55
CA ASP A 30 -7.19 -14.72 -11.46
C ASP A 30 -6.96 -14.27 -12.91
N GLY A 31 -6.39 -15.15 -13.73
CA GLY A 31 -6.04 -14.86 -15.12
C GLY A 31 -4.53 -14.86 -15.34
N ARG A 32 -4.04 -14.11 -16.34
CA ARG A 32 -2.58 -13.91 -16.54
C ARG A 32 -1.93 -13.57 -15.19
N PRO A 33 -0.75 -14.11 -14.87
CA PRO A 33 -0.26 -14.14 -13.50
C PRO A 33 0.15 -12.73 -13.09
N TYR A 34 -0.79 -12.05 -12.44
CA TYR A 34 -0.60 -10.73 -11.87
C TYR A 34 -0.87 -10.81 -10.38
N ALA A 35 -0.03 -10.15 -9.60
CA ALA A 35 -0.24 -9.90 -8.18
C ALA A 35 -0.34 -8.39 -7.96
N VAL A 36 -1.12 -8.00 -6.95
CA VAL A 36 -1.22 -6.62 -6.51
C VAL A 36 -0.62 -6.53 -5.12
N GLU A 37 0.33 -5.64 -4.95
CA GLU A 37 0.88 -5.29 -3.65
C GLU A 37 0.40 -3.91 -3.26
N ILE A 38 0.02 -3.76 -1.99
CA ILE A 38 -0.46 -2.51 -1.43
C ILE A 38 0.21 -2.24 -0.09
N GLN A 39 0.41 -0.96 0.19
CA GLN A 39 0.97 -0.52 1.47
C GLN A 39 0.02 0.48 2.12
N PHE A 40 -0.18 0.32 3.43
CA PHE A 40 -0.96 1.25 4.26
C PHE A 40 -0.07 1.93 5.29
N SER A 41 -0.31 3.21 5.52
CA SER A 41 0.21 3.91 6.69
C SER A 41 -0.60 3.49 7.93
N LEU A 42 0.05 2.92 8.93
CA LEU A 42 -0.61 2.51 10.18
C LEU A 42 -1.04 3.71 11.04
N SER A 43 -0.36 4.85 10.90
CA SER A 43 -0.73 6.08 11.61
C SER A 43 -1.97 6.76 11.06
N THR A 44 -2.26 6.59 9.77
CA THR A 44 -3.38 7.30 9.09
C THR A 44 -4.46 6.36 8.55
N GLY A 45 -4.19 5.07 8.47
CA GLY A 45 -5.05 4.07 7.81
C GLY A 45 -5.21 4.30 6.30
N GLN A 46 -4.38 5.15 5.69
CA GLN A 46 -4.45 5.48 4.28
C GLN A 46 -3.62 4.51 3.44
N LEU A 47 -4.11 4.20 2.25
CA LEU A 47 -3.32 3.54 1.21
C LEU A 47 -2.23 4.50 0.71
N THR A 48 -0.99 4.05 0.74
CA THR A 48 0.20 4.85 0.35
C THR A 48 0.84 4.36 -0.93
N GLU A 49 0.84 3.05 -1.18
CA GLU A 49 1.45 2.46 -2.38
C GLU A 49 0.53 1.41 -3.00
N LEU A 50 0.59 1.31 -4.33
CA LEU A 50 -0.03 0.25 -5.12
C LEU A 50 0.94 -0.15 -6.23
N ILE A 51 1.22 -1.44 -6.30
CA ILE A 51 2.13 -2.06 -7.28
C ILE A 51 1.39 -3.21 -7.96
N VAL A 52 1.53 -3.32 -9.26
CA VAL A 52 1.09 -4.50 -10.02
C VAL A 52 2.33 -5.24 -10.48
N ALA A 53 2.49 -6.49 -10.04
CA ALA A 53 3.58 -7.36 -10.44
C ALA A 53 3.09 -8.41 -11.43
N ASN A 54 3.84 -8.62 -12.51
CA ASN A 54 3.65 -9.76 -13.41
C ASN A 54 4.46 -10.94 -12.89
N THR A 55 3.78 -11.95 -12.36
CA THR A 55 4.40 -13.12 -11.74
C THR A 55 4.72 -14.25 -12.75
N ALA A 56 4.42 -14.09 -14.04
CA ALA A 56 4.93 -14.99 -15.10
C ALA A 56 6.33 -14.61 -15.58
N SER A 57 6.69 -13.33 -15.49
CA SER A 57 7.96 -12.88 -16.05
C SER A 57 9.09 -13.24 -15.11
N ASP A 58 10.10 -13.96 -15.61
CA ASP A 58 11.34 -14.25 -14.86
C ASP A 58 12.07 -12.95 -14.45
N ALA A 59 11.80 -11.84 -15.14
CA ALA A 59 12.33 -10.52 -14.84
C ALA A 59 11.58 -9.77 -13.72
N GLY A 60 10.47 -10.32 -13.20
CA GLY A 60 9.66 -9.67 -12.16
C GLY A 60 9.21 -8.26 -12.57
N GLU A 61 8.53 -8.12 -13.71
CA GLU A 61 8.04 -6.81 -14.17
C GLU A 61 7.03 -6.27 -13.14
N THR A 62 7.46 -5.30 -12.35
CA THR A 62 6.60 -4.56 -11.42
C THR A 62 6.31 -3.18 -11.97
N GLU A 63 5.07 -2.72 -11.82
CA GLU A 63 4.67 -1.38 -12.17
C GLU A 63 4.10 -0.67 -10.94
N ARG A 64 4.71 0.46 -10.58
CA ARG A 64 4.26 1.32 -9.48
C ARG A 64 3.36 2.41 -9.99
N PHE A 65 2.41 2.83 -9.15
CA PHE A 65 1.40 3.82 -9.52
C PHE A 65 1.41 5.04 -8.62
N SER A 66 1.32 6.23 -9.24
CA SER A 66 0.95 7.46 -8.54
C SER A 66 -0.55 7.46 -8.29
N LEU A 67 -0.96 7.41 -7.03
CA LEU A 67 -2.37 7.32 -6.64
C LEU A 67 -3.06 8.69 -6.62
N GLN A 68 -3.95 8.94 -7.58
CA GLN A 68 -4.77 10.17 -7.60
C GLN A 68 -6.04 10.05 -6.75
N GLN A 69 -6.59 8.84 -6.62
CA GLN A 69 -7.76 8.60 -5.77
C GLN A 69 -7.46 7.43 -4.83
N ARG A 70 -7.74 7.64 -3.55
CA ARG A 70 -7.60 6.61 -2.51
C ARG A 70 -8.76 6.74 -1.54
N PHE A 71 -9.39 5.63 -1.21
CA PHE A 71 -10.49 5.55 -0.26
C PHE A 71 -10.40 4.23 0.49
N VAL A 72 -10.49 4.29 1.81
CA VAL A 72 -10.48 3.12 2.68
C VAL A 72 -11.59 3.30 3.72
N ASP A 73 -12.52 2.34 3.76
CA ASP A 73 -13.54 2.19 4.79
C ASP A 73 -13.27 0.88 5.53
N HIS A 74 -12.59 1.01 6.67
CA HIS A 74 -12.22 -0.11 7.52
C HIS A 74 -13.43 -0.82 8.13
N ARG A 75 -14.52 -0.11 8.41
CA ARG A 75 -15.73 -0.70 9.00
C ARG A 75 -16.44 -1.61 8.01
N ARG A 76 -16.47 -1.21 6.73
CA ARG A 76 -17.06 -2.00 5.65
C ARG A 76 -16.06 -2.92 4.95
N GLN A 77 -14.82 -2.97 5.44
CA GLN A 77 -13.71 -3.70 4.81
C GLN A 77 -13.61 -3.41 3.31
N PHE A 78 -13.74 -2.13 2.95
CA PHE A 78 -13.84 -1.69 1.58
C PHE A 78 -12.71 -0.73 1.24
N MET A 79 -12.08 -0.93 0.09
CA MET A 79 -11.04 -0.04 -0.42
C MET A 79 -11.25 0.23 -1.91
N ARG A 80 -10.91 1.46 -2.32
CA ARG A 80 -10.80 1.83 -3.73
C ARG A 80 -9.59 2.70 -3.96
N ALA A 81 -8.83 2.40 -5.01
CA ALA A 81 -7.71 3.19 -5.46
C ALA A 81 -7.74 3.39 -6.98
N ARG A 82 -7.26 4.54 -7.44
CA ARG A 82 -6.97 4.78 -8.85
C ARG A 82 -5.63 5.49 -8.99
N GLY A 83 -4.90 5.10 -10.03
CA GLY A 83 -3.52 5.51 -10.26
C GLY A 83 -3.18 5.58 -11.74
N THR A 84 -2.05 6.23 -12.05
CA THR A 84 -1.32 6.06 -13.32
C THR A 84 0.09 5.61 -13.03
N GLY A 85 0.68 4.84 -13.95
CA GLY A 85 2.03 4.31 -13.80
C GLY A 85 3.05 5.43 -13.60
N LEU A 86 4.02 5.22 -12.71
CA LEU A 86 5.12 6.15 -12.50
C LEU A 86 6.06 6.16 -13.71
N ASP A 87 6.40 4.98 -14.23
CA ASP A 87 7.30 4.83 -15.38
C ASP A 87 6.54 4.95 -16.71
N ARG A 88 5.26 4.55 -16.74
CA ARG A 88 4.38 4.60 -17.92
C ARG A 88 3.09 5.35 -17.57
N PRO A 89 3.05 6.69 -17.67
CA PRO A 89 1.89 7.49 -17.31
C PRO A 89 0.60 7.14 -18.08
N GLN A 90 0.73 6.57 -19.27
CA GLN A 90 -0.38 6.07 -20.09
C GLN A 90 -1.05 4.80 -19.52
N VAL A 91 -0.40 4.10 -18.60
CA VAL A 91 -0.95 2.90 -17.97
C VAL A 91 -1.76 3.32 -16.74
N ALA A 92 -3.08 3.21 -16.86
CA ALA A 92 -3.99 3.47 -15.74
C ALA A 92 -4.29 2.19 -14.94
N VAL A 93 -4.54 2.37 -13.65
CA VAL A 93 -4.99 1.31 -12.74
C VAL A 93 -6.20 1.74 -11.93
N ALA A 94 -7.11 0.81 -11.69
CA ALA A 94 -8.16 0.94 -10.69
C ALA A 94 -8.26 -0.34 -9.88
N LEU A 95 -8.19 -0.23 -8.56
CA LEU A 95 -8.36 -1.34 -7.63
C LEU A 95 -9.61 -1.09 -6.79
N ARG A 96 -10.44 -2.11 -6.65
CA ARG A 96 -11.58 -2.13 -5.74
C ARG A 96 -11.51 -3.42 -4.92
N VAL A 97 -11.60 -3.31 -3.61
CA VAL A 97 -11.53 -4.46 -2.69
C VAL A 97 -12.70 -4.38 -1.72
N ALA A 98 -13.36 -5.51 -1.48
CA ALA A 98 -14.44 -5.68 -0.52
C ALA A 98 -14.24 -7.02 0.21
N GLY A 99 -13.99 -6.95 1.52
CA GLY A 99 -13.60 -8.10 2.32
C GLY A 99 -12.31 -8.73 1.80
N ALA A 100 -12.34 -10.04 1.56
CA ALA A 100 -11.19 -10.82 1.05
C ALA A 100 -11.07 -10.81 -0.49
N THR A 101 -11.96 -10.13 -1.20
CA THR A 101 -12.03 -10.17 -2.67
C THR A 101 -11.85 -8.79 -3.28
N GLY A 102 -11.39 -8.73 -4.52
CA GLY A 102 -11.18 -7.49 -5.25
C GLY A 102 -11.28 -7.63 -6.75
N THR A 103 -11.28 -6.48 -7.40
CA THR A 103 -11.24 -6.33 -8.85
C THR A 103 -10.18 -5.31 -9.19
N LEU A 104 -9.28 -5.69 -10.08
CA LEU A 104 -8.25 -4.84 -10.65
C LEU A 104 -8.57 -4.56 -12.11
N SER A 105 -8.69 -3.29 -12.48
CA SER A 105 -8.63 -2.85 -13.87
C SER A 105 -7.21 -2.36 -14.14
N TYR A 106 -6.47 -3.05 -15.00
CA TYR A 106 -5.08 -2.77 -15.35
C TYR A 106 -4.96 -2.37 -16.83
N ARG A 107 -4.09 -1.37 -17.10
CA ARG A 107 -4.01 -0.68 -18.41
C ARG A 107 -5.38 -0.11 -18.82
N GLY A 108 -6.03 0.57 -17.88
CA GLY A 108 -7.42 1.02 -18.02
C GLY A 108 -8.40 -0.12 -17.82
N THR A 109 -9.41 -0.25 -18.70
CA THR A 109 -10.41 -1.33 -18.68
C THR A 109 -10.04 -2.51 -19.58
N GLN A 110 -8.84 -2.51 -20.16
CA GLN A 110 -8.40 -3.56 -21.07
C GLN A 110 -8.25 -4.92 -20.37
N TYR A 111 -7.77 -4.91 -19.12
CA TYR A 111 -7.65 -6.11 -18.29
C TYR A 111 -8.44 -5.91 -17.00
N GLU A 112 -9.58 -6.58 -16.89
CA GLU A 112 -10.33 -6.69 -15.64
C GLU A 112 -10.04 -8.05 -15.00
N LEU A 113 -9.40 -8.03 -13.85
CA LEU A 113 -8.94 -9.22 -13.14
C LEU A 113 -9.64 -9.30 -11.79
N ARG A 114 -10.10 -10.49 -11.43
CA ARG A 114 -10.60 -10.77 -10.08
C ARG A 114 -9.40 -11.09 -9.20
N CYS A 115 -9.33 -10.53 -8.02
CA CYS A 115 -8.21 -10.77 -7.12
C CYS A 115 -8.70 -11.21 -5.74
N ASN A 116 -7.95 -12.09 -5.10
CA ASN A 116 -8.23 -12.58 -3.76
C ASN A 116 -7.06 -12.22 -2.85
N TRP A 117 -7.37 -11.79 -1.63
CA TRP A 117 -6.37 -11.57 -0.60
C TRP A 117 -5.64 -12.86 -0.29
N THR A 118 -4.31 -12.83 -0.32
CA THR A 118 -3.48 -14.01 -0.06
C THR A 118 -2.62 -13.86 1.18
N ALA A 119 -2.19 -12.65 1.54
CA ALA A 119 -1.47 -12.40 2.79
C ALA A 119 -1.67 -10.98 3.33
N LEU A 120 -1.65 -10.88 4.67
CA LEU A 120 -1.49 -9.64 5.43
C LEU A 120 -0.15 -9.75 6.16
N GLY A 121 0.76 -8.80 5.91
CA GLY A 121 2.11 -8.74 6.49
C GLY A 121 2.27 -7.60 7.47
#